data_AF-A0A135VL37-F1
#
_entry.id   AF-A0A135VL37-F1
#
_cell.length_a   1.000
_cell.length_b   1.000
_cell.length_c   1.000
_cell.angle_alpha   90.00
_cell.angle_beta   90.00
_cell.angle_gamma   90.00
#
_symmetry.space_group_name_H-M   'P 1'
#
loop_
_entity.id
_entity.type
_entity.pdbx_description
1 polymer ?
#
loop_
_entity_poly.entity_id
_entity_poly.type
_entity_poly.pdbx_seq_one_letter_code
_entity_poly.pdbx_strand_id
1 'polypeptide(L)'
;MKIKRPVEGGKFRGIPRSAAYLFAFMIRASQKLRSGNPSLPGRFGRITDILVNFDVDFSQAFLDGRVYEGLDHADALMRAECPMILLHANWLRHPDYGLVGAMDDDDAARAQEIAPEMHFKRIDSDHVIHSDNPELFVEEVEEFAAKLS
;
A
#
# COMPACT_ATOMS: atom_id res chain seq x y z
N MET A 1 20.63 3.37 -5.66
CA MET A 1 19.16 3.45 -5.68
C MET A 1 18.74 4.83 -5.17
N LYS A 2 18.09 5.67 -6.00
CA LYS A 2 17.49 6.94 -5.52
C LYS A 2 16.09 6.60 -5.02
N ILE A 3 15.93 6.35 -3.72
CA ILE A 3 14.59 6.18 -3.13
C ILE A 3 13.94 7.57 -3.12
N LYS A 4 12.92 7.76 -3.95
CA LYS A 4 12.14 8.99 -4.07
C LYS A 4 10.67 8.63 -3.83
N ARG A 5 10.05 9.22 -2.81
CA ARG A 5 8.59 9.13 -2.60
C ARG A 5 7.93 10.30 -3.33
N PRO A 6 7.00 10.07 -4.26
CA PRO A 6 6.19 11.15 -4.82
C PRO A 6 5.34 11.77 -3.71
N VAL A 7 5.22 13.10 -3.71
CA VAL A 7 4.33 13.87 -2.85
C VAL A 7 3.48 14.80 -3.72
N GLU A 8 2.42 15.35 -3.15
CA GLU A 8 1.54 16.30 -3.84
C GLU A 8 2.32 17.41 -4.56
N GLY A 9 1.84 17.79 -5.74
CA GLY A 9 2.47 18.81 -6.60
C GLY A 9 3.69 18.32 -7.39
N GLY A 10 3.84 17.01 -7.62
CA GLY A 10 4.89 16.43 -8.48
C GLY A 10 6.29 16.50 -7.88
N LYS A 11 6.40 16.77 -6.58
CA LYS A 11 7.68 16.83 -5.87
C LYS A 11 8.07 15.44 -5.38
N PHE A 12 9.36 15.23 -5.16
CA PHE A 12 9.89 13.98 -4.60
C PHE A 12 10.58 14.25 -3.28
N ARG A 13 10.20 13.50 -2.25
CA ARG A 13 10.97 13.43 -0.99
C ARG A 13 11.90 12.23 -1.05
N GLY A 14 13.20 12.47 -0.93
CA GLY A 14 14.22 11.42 -0.99
C GLY A 14 15.18 11.47 0.19
N ILE A 15 15.88 10.36 0.42
CA ILE A 15 16.93 10.29 1.44
C ILE A 15 18.21 10.95 0.90
N PRO A 16 18.88 11.84 1.66
CA PRO A 16 20.17 12.41 1.26
C PRO A 16 21.20 11.32 0.96
N ARG A 17 22.06 11.53 -0.04
CA ARG A 17 23.08 10.54 -0.45
C ARG A 17 23.97 10.09 0.70
N SER A 18 24.39 11.00 1.57
CA SER A 18 25.22 10.71 2.74
C SER A 18 24.53 9.73 3.70
N ALA A 19 23.25 9.94 3.97
CA ALA A 19 22.46 9.04 4.80
C ALA A 19 22.30 7.65 4.14
N ALA A 20 22.08 7.58 2.82
CA ALA A 20 21.99 6.32 2.10
C ALA A 20 23.30 5.49 2.17
N TYR A 21 24.46 6.14 2.06
CA TYR A 21 25.76 5.46 2.21
C TYR A 21 25.98 4.95 3.65
N LEU A 22 25.58 5.73 4.65
CA LEU A 22 25.65 5.31 6.06
C LEU A 22 24.78 4.07 6.31
N PHE A 23 23.55 4.04 5.79
CA PHE A 23 22.67 2.86 5.87
C PHE A 23 23.29 1.64 5.20
N ALA A 24 23.83 1.79 3.99
CA ALA A 24 24.49 0.69 3.28
C ALA A 24 25.69 0.14 4.06
N PHE A 25 26.46 1.01 4.70
CA PHE A 25 27.56 0.60 5.57
C PHE A 25 27.07 -0.21 6.77
N MET A 26 26.03 0.26 7.48
CA MET A 26 25.47 -0.44 8.63
C MET A 26 24.91 -1.83 8.27
N ILE A 27 24.23 -1.95 7.12
CA ILE A 27 23.71 -3.23 6.62
C ILE A 27 24.86 -4.22 6.38
N ARG A 28 25.92 -3.79 5.67
CA ARG A 28 27.10 -4.64 5.39
C ARG A 28 27.84 -5.06 6.66
N ALA A 29 27.97 -4.15 7.64
CA ALA A 29 28.56 -4.47 8.93
C ALA A 29 27.71 -5.51 9.68
N SER A 30 26.39 -5.36 9.68
CA SER A 30 25.43 -6.29 10.29
C SER A 30 25.51 -7.69 9.65
N GLN A 31 25.53 -7.78 8.32
CA GLN A 31 25.69 -9.05 7.57
C GLN A 31 26.99 -9.78 7.89
N LYS A 32 28.06 -9.04 8.20
CA LYS A 32 29.36 -9.61 8.56
C LYS A 32 29.41 -10.11 10.00
N LEU A 33 28.60 -9.54 10.89
CA LEU A 33 28.55 -9.86 12.32
C LEU A 33 27.52 -10.95 12.67
N ARG A 34 26.43 -11.06 11.91
CA ARG A 34 25.39 -12.08 12.06
C ARG A 34 25.25 -12.84 10.75
N SER A 35 25.28 -14.17 10.81
CA SER A 35 25.21 -15.13 9.69
C SER A 35 24.19 -14.75 8.59
N GLY A 36 24.60 -13.92 7.64
CA GLY A 36 23.86 -13.59 6.42
C GLY A 36 22.73 -12.57 6.57
N ASN A 37 21.94 -12.61 7.66
CA ASN A 37 20.75 -11.77 7.79
C ASN A 37 21.04 -10.43 8.49
N PRO A 38 20.98 -9.30 7.77
CA PRO A 38 21.14 -7.99 8.39
C PRO A 38 19.96 -7.68 9.30
N SER A 39 20.25 -7.29 10.54
CA SER A 39 19.23 -6.83 11.49
C SER A 39 19.71 -5.55 12.17
N LEU A 40 18.93 -4.50 12.07
CA LEU A 40 19.08 -3.26 12.84
C LEU A 40 18.00 -3.19 13.93
N PRO A 41 18.19 -2.45 15.03
CA PRO A 41 17.15 -2.28 16.04
C PRO A 41 16.00 -1.36 15.57
N GLY A 42 14.80 -1.60 16.12
CA GLY A 42 13.62 -0.74 15.92
C GLY A 42 13.13 -0.65 14.47
N ARG A 43 12.65 0.53 14.06
CA ARG A 43 12.12 0.76 12.70
C ARG A 43 13.13 0.47 11.59
N PHE A 44 14.43 0.63 11.86
CA PHE A 44 15.49 0.34 10.89
C PHE A 44 15.67 -1.15 10.62
N GLY A 45 15.38 -2.01 11.61
CA GLY A 45 15.35 -3.47 11.42
C GLY A 45 14.30 -3.88 10.42
N ARG A 46 13.08 -3.38 10.57
CA ARG A 46 11.96 -3.66 9.67
C ARG A 46 12.24 -3.20 8.24
N ILE A 47 12.81 -2.01 8.06
CA ILE A 47 13.19 -1.53 6.71
C ILE A 47 14.26 -2.43 6.08
N THR A 48 15.22 -2.88 6.88
CA THR A 48 16.31 -3.74 6.40
C THR A 48 15.80 -5.12 6.01
N ASP A 49 14.90 -5.68 6.82
CA ASP A 49 14.23 -6.95 6.54
C ASP A 49 13.40 -6.88 5.26
N ILE A 50 12.58 -5.82 5.09
CA ILE A 50 11.85 -5.57 3.85
C ILE A 50 12.84 -5.47 2.68
N LEU A 51 13.86 -4.62 2.74
CA LEU A 51 14.76 -4.43 1.60
C LEU A 51 15.54 -5.70 1.19
N VAL A 52 15.72 -6.65 2.10
CA VAL A 52 16.47 -7.89 1.85
C VAL A 52 15.57 -9.01 1.36
N ASN A 53 14.36 -9.11 1.94
CA ASN A 53 13.44 -10.20 1.66
C ASN A 53 12.32 -9.83 0.67
N PHE A 54 12.27 -8.57 0.22
CA PHE A 54 11.26 -8.14 -0.74
C PHE A 54 11.56 -8.68 -2.14
N ASP A 55 10.56 -9.37 -2.69
CA ASP A 55 10.59 -9.86 -4.06
C ASP A 55 10.33 -8.69 -5.03
N VAL A 56 11.30 -8.41 -5.90
CA VAL A 56 11.18 -7.36 -6.91
C VAL A 56 10.19 -7.77 -8.00
N ASP A 57 10.09 -9.06 -8.33
CA ASP A 57 9.15 -9.54 -9.35
C ASP A 57 7.71 -9.32 -8.90
N PHE A 58 7.43 -9.46 -7.60
CA PHE A 58 6.12 -9.13 -7.04
C PHE A 58 5.70 -7.70 -7.42
N SER A 59 6.56 -6.69 -7.24
CA SER A 59 6.23 -5.32 -7.66
C SER A 59 6.08 -5.15 -9.17
N GLN A 60 6.92 -5.84 -9.96
CA GLN A 60 6.80 -5.79 -11.42
C GLN A 60 5.48 -6.40 -11.89
N ALA A 61 5.03 -7.48 -11.25
CA ALA A 61 3.78 -8.16 -11.57
C ALA A 61 2.53 -7.27 -11.35
N PHE A 62 2.59 -6.30 -10.43
CA PHE A 62 1.55 -5.27 -10.30
C PHE A 62 1.61 -4.23 -11.43
N LEU A 63 2.82 -3.88 -11.90
CA LEU A 63 3.00 -2.86 -12.95
C LEU A 63 2.66 -3.39 -14.34
N ASP A 64 3.01 -4.64 -14.62
CA ASP A 64 2.72 -5.29 -15.91
C ASP A 64 1.37 -6.02 -15.94
N GLY A 65 0.68 -6.10 -14.79
CA GLY A 65 -0.66 -6.66 -14.66
C GLY A 65 -0.71 -8.18 -14.48
N ARG A 66 0.43 -8.90 -14.44
CA ARG A 66 0.46 -10.35 -14.21
C ARG A 66 -0.21 -10.79 -12.92
N VAL A 67 -0.18 -9.95 -11.88
CA VAL A 67 -0.87 -10.23 -10.61
C VAL A 67 -2.38 -10.47 -10.80
N TYR A 68 -2.96 -9.96 -11.88
CA TYR A 68 -4.38 -10.07 -12.20
C TYR A 68 -4.65 -10.94 -13.43
N GLU A 69 -3.65 -11.66 -13.94
CA GLU A 69 -3.82 -12.48 -15.15
C GLU A 69 -4.92 -13.53 -14.94
N GLY A 70 -5.93 -13.50 -15.82
CA GLY A 70 -7.09 -14.39 -15.73
C GLY A 70 -8.19 -13.95 -14.74
N LEU A 71 -8.05 -12.80 -14.08
CA LEU A 71 -9.06 -12.24 -13.19
C LEU A 71 -9.72 -10.99 -13.79
N ASP A 72 -11.03 -11.04 -14.01
CA ASP A 72 -11.84 -9.85 -14.24
C ASP A 72 -12.41 -9.36 -12.90
N HIS A 73 -11.91 -8.22 -12.42
CA HIS A 73 -12.31 -7.65 -11.13
C HIS A 73 -13.79 -7.27 -11.08
N ALA A 74 -14.36 -6.81 -12.19
CA ALA A 74 -15.76 -6.40 -12.23
C ALA A 74 -16.67 -7.64 -12.14
N ASP A 75 -16.38 -8.69 -12.92
CA ASP A 75 -17.11 -9.96 -12.83
C ASP A 75 -16.91 -10.62 -11.45
N ALA A 76 -15.71 -10.58 -10.88
CA ALA A 76 -15.44 -11.09 -9.54
C ALA A 76 -16.24 -10.35 -8.46
N LEU A 77 -16.29 -9.02 -8.52
CA LEU A 77 -17.06 -8.19 -7.59
C LEU A 77 -18.57 -8.43 -7.74
N MET A 78 -19.08 -8.54 -8.97
CA MET A 78 -20.50 -8.87 -9.23
C MET A 78 -20.93 -10.22 -8.63
N ARG A 79 -20.00 -11.16 -8.49
CA ARG A 79 -20.25 -12.51 -7.96
C ARG A 79 -20.07 -12.61 -6.44
N ALA A 80 -19.62 -11.54 -5.78
CA ALA A 80 -19.44 -11.57 -4.34
C ALA A 80 -20.81 -11.59 -3.63
N GLU A 81 -21.04 -12.61 -2.81
CA GLU A 81 -22.32 -12.79 -2.08
C GLU A 81 -22.21 -12.38 -0.60
N CYS A 82 -21.00 -12.10 -0.11
CA CYS A 82 -20.81 -11.67 1.28
C CYS A 82 -21.10 -10.18 1.44
N PRO A 83 -21.48 -9.73 2.65
CA PRO A 83 -21.54 -8.31 2.95
C PRO A 83 -20.16 -7.66 2.75
N MET A 84 -20.13 -6.50 2.10
CA MET A 84 -18.90 -5.79 1.75
C MET A 84 -18.86 -4.39 2.36
N ILE A 85 -17.66 -3.96 2.74
CA ILE A 85 -17.32 -2.57 3.06
C ILE A 85 -16.13 -2.13 2.20
N LEU A 86 -16.23 -0.94 1.62
CA LEU A 86 -15.14 -0.27 0.90
C LEU A 86 -14.77 1.03 1.61
N LEU A 87 -13.57 1.04 2.19
CA LEU A 87 -12.95 2.23 2.79
C LEU A 87 -12.02 2.88 1.75
N HIS A 88 -12.43 4.02 1.21
CA HIS A 88 -11.70 4.73 0.15
C HIS A 88 -10.83 5.83 0.74
N ALA A 89 -9.52 5.70 0.61
CA ALA A 89 -8.54 6.68 1.06
C ALA A 89 -8.30 7.79 0.02
N ASN A 90 -7.49 8.79 0.37
CA ASN A 90 -7.00 9.76 -0.61
C ASN A 90 -6.05 9.10 -1.61
N TRP A 91 -6.10 9.62 -2.84
CA TRP A 91 -5.29 9.16 -3.95
C TRP A 91 -4.71 10.38 -4.68
N LEU A 92 -3.63 10.15 -5.44
CA LEU A 92 -3.12 11.14 -6.39
C LEU A 92 -2.77 10.47 -7.71
N ARG A 93 -3.00 11.15 -8.84
CA ARG A 93 -2.47 10.72 -10.13
C ARG A 93 -1.20 11.49 -10.44
N HIS A 94 -0.07 10.80 -10.43
CA HIS A 94 1.22 11.35 -10.78
C HIS A 94 1.47 11.25 -12.29
N PRO A 95 1.93 12.32 -12.97
CA PRO A 95 2.14 12.31 -14.42
C PRO A 95 3.04 11.15 -14.92
N ASP A 96 4.14 10.90 -14.21
CA ASP A 96 5.11 9.86 -14.59
C ASP A 96 4.85 8.47 -14.00
N TYR A 97 4.03 8.37 -12.94
CA TYR A 97 3.92 7.16 -12.12
C TYR A 97 2.49 6.64 -12.00
N GLY A 98 1.52 7.30 -12.65
CA GLY A 98 0.13 6.88 -12.62
C GLY A 98 -0.52 7.09 -11.25
N LEU A 99 -1.44 6.21 -10.92
CA LEU A 99 -2.20 6.27 -9.67
C LEU A 99 -1.30 5.91 -8.47
N VAL A 100 -1.21 6.82 -7.50
CA VAL A 100 -0.63 6.58 -6.18
C VAL A 100 -1.79 6.44 -5.20
N GLY A 101 -2.17 5.19 -4.97
CA GLY A 101 -3.37 4.76 -4.26
C GLY A 101 -3.80 3.39 -4.82
N ALA A 102 -4.84 2.79 -4.25
CA ALA A 102 -5.42 1.56 -4.80
C ALA A 102 -6.42 1.83 -5.92
N MET A 103 -7.25 2.87 -5.75
CA MET A 103 -8.35 3.21 -6.65
C MET A 103 -8.58 4.72 -6.60
N ASP A 104 -8.96 5.31 -7.73
CA ASP A 104 -9.40 6.70 -7.77
C ASP A 104 -10.92 6.83 -7.60
N ASP A 105 -11.46 8.03 -7.84
CA ASP A 105 -12.90 8.28 -7.70
C ASP A 105 -13.74 7.57 -8.78
N ASP A 106 -13.21 7.40 -9.99
CA ASP A 106 -13.90 6.71 -11.09
C ASP A 106 -13.99 5.20 -10.80
N ASP A 107 -12.89 4.63 -10.30
CA ASP A 107 -12.82 3.23 -9.85
C ASP A 107 -13.80 2.96 -8.70
N ALA A 108 -13.85 3.87 -7.70
CA ALA A 108 -14.75 3.76 -6.56
C ALA A 108 -16.23 3.89 -6.96
N ALA A 109 -16.55 4.84 -7.84
CA ALA A 109 -17.90 5.00 -8.38
C ALA A 109 -18.35 3.74 -9.12
N ARG A 110 -17.49 3.17 -9.96
CA ARG A 110 -17.77 1.93 -10.68
C ARG A 110 -17.99 0.74 -9.72
N ALA A 111 -17.21 0.63 -8.65
CA ALA A 111 -17.39 -0.41 -7.65
C ALA A 111 -18.76 -0.29 -6.95
N GLN A 112 -19.20 0.94 -6.64
CA GLN A 112 -20.53 1.19 -6.08
C GLN A 112 -21.67 0.90 -7.06
N GLU A 113 -21.47 1.11 -8.37
CA GLU A 113 -22.45 0.73 -9.39
C GLU A 113 -22.61 -0.78 -9.51
N ILE A 114 -21.50 -1.52 -9.40
CA ILE A 114 -21.47 -2.98 -9.48
C ILE A 114 -22.07 -3.63 -8.23
N ALA A 115 -21.73 -3.11 -7.04
CA ALA A 115 -22.15 -3.64 -5.75
C ALA A 115 -22.87 -2.54 -4.92
N PRO A 116 -24.11 -2.18 -5.27
CA PRO A 116 -24.83 -1.07 -4.63
C PRO A 116 -25.15 -1.31 -3.15
N GLU A 117 -25.18 -2.57 -2.71
CA GLU A 117 -25.35 -2.97 -1.31
C GLU A 117 -24.08 -2.85 -0.46
N MET A 118 -22.91 -2.63 -1.08
CA MET A 118 -21.65 -2.43 -0.38
C MET A 118 -21.70 -1.17 0.49
N HIS A 119 -21.22 -1.28 1.73
CA HIS A 119 -21.03 -0.11 2.58
C HIS A 119 -19.82 0.69 2.09
N PHE A 120 -20.06 1.84 1.48
CA PHE A 120 -18.98 2.73 1.03
C PHE A 120 -18.71 3.83 2.05
N LYS A 121 -17.42 4.07 2.34
CA LYS A 121 -16.97 5.18 3.18
C LYS A 121 -15.71 5.83 2.60
N ARG A 122 -15.79 7.14 2.31
CA ARG A 122 -14.60 7.96 2.05
C ARG A 122 -13.94 8.35 3.37
N ILE A 123 -12.63 8.13 3.46
CA ILE A 123 -11.82 8.46 4.62
C ILE A 123 -10.70 9.42 4.18
N ASP A 124 -10.59 10.54 4.89
CA ASP A 124 -9.48 11.48 4.73
C ASP A 124 -8.22 10.89 5.40
N SER A 125 -7.45 10.12 4.62
CA SER A 125 -6.27 9.40 5.09
C SER A 125 -5.31 9.11 3.94
N ASP A 126 -4.03 8.94 4.25
CA ASP A 126 -3.07 8.33 3.34
C ASP A 126 -3.55 6.93 2.89
N HIS A 127 -3.00 6.41 1.78
CA HIS A 127 -3.42 5.13 1.18
C HIS A 127 -3.53 3.94 2.17
N VAL A 128 -2.67 3.91 3.19
CA VAL A 128 -2.63 2.84 4.19
C VAL A 128 -3.42 3.28 5.43
N ILE A 129 -4.75 3.30 5.32
CA ILE A 129 -5.67 3.83 6.35
C ILE A 129 -5.38 3.25 7.74
N HIS A 130 -5.24 1.93 7.85
CA HIS A 130 -4.98 1.25 9.13
C HIS A 130 -3.63 1.62 9.77
N SER A 131 -2.71 2.22 9.03
CA SER A 131 -1.43 2.73 9.57
C SER A 131 -1.47 4.22 9.89
N ASP A 132 -2.27 4.98 9.14
CA ASP A 132 -2.38 6.44 9.27
C ASP A 132 -3.43 6.82 10.34
N ASN A 133 -4.63 6.24 10.26
CA ASN A 133 -5.74 6.43 11.18
C ASN A 133 -6.25 5.07 11.72
N PRO A 134 -5.47 4.38 12.58
CA PRO A 134 -5.81 3.05 13.07
C PRO A 134 -7.11 2.99 13.88
N GLU A 135 -7.40 4.02 14.68
CA GLU A 135 -8.61 4.08 15.51
C GLU A 135 -9.87 4.12 14.64
N LEU A 136 -9.89 5.02 13.66
CA LEU A 136 -10.99 5.13 12.69
C LEU A 136 -11.14 3.85 11.86
N PHE A 137 -10.04 3.22 11.44
CA PHE A 137 -10.13 1.94 10.72
C PHE A 137 -10.82 0.87 11.56
N VAL A 138 -10.48 0.75 12.85
CA VAL A 138 -11.11 -0.23 13.76
C VAL A 138 -12.59 0.11 13.97
N GLU A 139 -12.91 1.38 14.22
CA GLU A 139 -14.28 1.84 14.40
C GLU A 139 -15.18 1.48 13.20
N GLU A 140 -14.76 1.80 11.97
CA GLU A 140 -15.57 1.50 10.77
C GLU A 140 -15.76 0.00 10.55
N VAL A 141 -14.75 -0.82 10.87
CA VAL A 141 -14.85 -2.29 10.77
C VAL A 141 -15.77 -2.86 11.84
N GLU A 142 -15.68 -2.39 13.09
CA GLU A 142 -16.55 -2.81 14.19
C GLU A 142 -18.00 -2.40 13.96
N GLU A 143 -18.24 -1.17 13.50
CA GLU A 143 -19.57 -0.69 13.13
C GLU A 143 -20.18 -1.52 11.99
N PHE A 144 -19.38 -1.86 10.98
CA PHE A 144 -19.84 -2.72 9.90
C PHE A 144 -20.20 -4.11 10.40
N ALA A 145 -19.34 -4.74 11.21
CA ALA A 145 -19.60 -6.05 11.80
C ALA A 145 -20.88 -6.06 12.66
N ALA A 146 -21.10 -5.01 13.45
CA ALA A 146 -22.30 -4.88 14.27
C ALA A 146 -23.59 -4.80 13.44
N LYS A 147 -23.55 -4.24 12.22
CA LYS A 147 -24.71 -4.18 11.30
C LYS A 147 -25.05 -5.54 10.68
N LEU A 148 -24.13 -6.51 10.73
CA LEU A 148 -24.33 -7.87 10.20
C LEU A 148 -24.85 -8.86 11.25
N SER A 149 -24.91 -8.43 12.52
CA SER A 149 -25.31 -9.23 13.69
C SER A 149 -26.82 -9.17 13.91
#